data_AF-B9SZR5-F1
#
_entry.id   AF-B9SZR5-F1
#
_cell.length_a   1.000
_cell.length_b   1.000
_cell.length_c   1.000
_cell.angle_alpha   90.00
_cell.angle_beta   90.00
_cell.angle_gamma   90.00
#
_symmetry.space_group_name_H-M   'P 1'
#
loop_
_entity.id
_entity.type
_entity.pdbx_description
1 polymer ?
#
loop_
_entity_poly.entity_id
_entity_poly.type
_entity_poly.pdbx_seq_one_letter_code
_entity_poly.pdbx_strand_id
1 'polypeptide(L)'
;MAALSHTSATPFAISKPTDICIQGKEKWLGGFALNTKSSPSKFSNGLRARAKASLNADQKAIQIPRQWYNLVSDLPVKPPPALNPKTHEPVKPEDLAPLFPDELIKQEASNEKFIDIPEEVLDIYELWRPTPLIRAKRLEKLLDTPAKIYYKYEGVSPAGSHKPNTAVPQVFYNAQQGIKNVVTETGAGQWGSSLAFACSLFGLGCEIPTLN
;
A
#
# COMPACT_ATOMS: atom_id res chain seq x y z
N MET A 1 -2.49 -36.10 -11.70
CA MET A 1 -3.44 -37.03 -12.35
C MET A 1 -4.11 -36.26 -13.49
N ALA A 2 -4.14 -36.86 -14.68
CA ALA A 2 -4.26 -36.23 -15.99
C ALA A 2 -5.61 -35.56 -16.31
N ALA A 3 -5.60 -34.57 -17.22
CA ALA A 3 -6.39 -34.60 -18.47
C ALA A 3 -5.98 -33.44 -19.40
N LEU A 4 -5.42 -33.80 -20.56
CA LEU A 4 -5.29 -32.97 -21.77
C LEU A 4 -6.54 -33.19 -22.63
N SER A 5 -7.06 -32.15 -23.27
CA SER A 5 -7.89 -32.29 -24.47
C SER A 5 -7.53 -31.21 -25.50
N HIS A 6 -7.09 -31.68 -26.66
CA HIS A 6 -6.90 -30.89 -27.87
C HIS A 6 -8.25 -30.64 -28.54
N THR A 7 -8.53 -29.39 -28.93
CA THR A 7 -9.52 -29.07 -29.96
C THR A 7 -8.96 -28.04 -30.94
N SER A 8 -9.31 -28.26 -32.20
CA SER A 8 -8.77 -27.71 -33.43
C SER A 8 -9.11 -26.24 -33.67
N ALA A 9 -8.15 -25.50 -34.25
CA ALA A 9 -8.30 -24.14 -34.71
C ALA A 9 -9.11 -24.02 -36.01
N THR A 10 -10.00 -23.04 -36.07
CA THR A 10 -10.56 -22.44 -37.29
C THR A 10 -10.45 -20.92 -37.19
N PRO A 11 -10.06 -20.19 -38.25
CA PRO A 11 -9.77 -18.76 -38.17
C PRO A 11 -11.04 -17.93 -38.31
N PHE A 12 -11.31 -17.04 -37.35
CA PHE A 12 -12.42 -16.09 -37.43
C PHE A 12 -11.90 -14.72 -37.92
N ALA A 13 -12.58 -14.19 -38.94
CA ALA A 13 -12.20 -12.98 -39.66
C ALA A 13 -12.45 -11.70 -38.85
N ILE A 14 -11.54 -10.73 -39.02
CA ILE A 14 -11.59 -9.39 -38.43
C ILE A 14 -12.60 -8.54 -39.21
N SER A 15 -13.69 -8.12 -38.57
CA SER A 15 -14.59 -7.08 -39.09
C SER A 15 -14.12 -5.69 -38.65
N LYS A 16 -14.13 -4.76 -39.60
CA LYS A 16 -13.77 -3.34 -39.40
C LYS A 16 -14.81 -2.64 -38.51
N PRO A 17 -14.41 -1.70 -37.63
CA PRO A 17 -15.37 -0.91 -36.86
C PRO A 17 -16.10 0.09 -37.78
N THR A 18 -17.43 0.03 -37.76
CA THR A 18 -18.33 1.00 -38.38
C THR A 18 -18.49 2.24 -37.51
N ASP A 19 -18.46 3.40 -38.16
CA ASP A 19 -18.69 4.73 -37.61
C ASP A 19 -20.04 4.84 -36.88
N ILE A 20 -20.00 5.19 -35.59
CA ILE A 20 -21.16 5.73 -34.86
C ILE A 20 -20.85 7.19 -34.56
N CYS A 21 -21.44 8.07 -35.36
CA CYS A 21 -21.41 9.52 -35.21
C CYS A 21 -22.42 9.96 -34.15
N ILE A 22 -21.93 10.41 -32.98
CA ILE A 22 -22.72 11.17 -32.01
C ILE A 22 -22.51 12.65 -32.30
N GLN A 23 -23.56 13.32 -32.78
CA GLN A 23 -23.58 14.76 -33.05
C GLN A 23 -23.41 15.57 -31.75
N GLY A 24 -22.24 16.18 -31.57
CA GLY A 24 -22.00 17.26 -30.60
C GLY A 24 -21.57 18.52 -31.34
N LYS A 25 -22.38 19.59 -31.27
CA LYS A 25 -22.15 20.88 -31.95
C LYS A 25 -20.84 21.53 -31.51
N GLU A 26 -19.88 21.64 -32.42
CA GLU A 26 -18.78 22.60 -32.32
C GLU A 26 -19.27 24.01 -32.70
N LYS A 27 -19.29 24.92 -31.73
CA LYS A 27 -19.29 26.36 -31.98
C LYS A 27 -17.89 26.88 -31.63
N TRP A 28 -17.01 26.89 -32.62
CA TRP A 28 -15.75 27.63 -32.59
C TRP A 28 -15.84 28.78 -33.61
N LEU A 29 -15.88 30.01 -33.10
CA LEU A 29 -15.62 31.23 -33.88
C LEU A 29 -14.81 32.18 -33.00
N GLY A 30 -13.69 32.67 -33.54
CA GLY A 30 -13.01 33.86 -33.05
C GLY A 30 -11.55 33.65 -32.69
N GLY A 31 -10.67 33.71 -33.68
CA GLY A 31 -9.24 33.92 -33.44
C GLY A 31 -9.00 35.29 -32.80
N PHE A 32 -8.25 35.31 -31.71
CA PHE A 32 -7.68 36.53 -31.14
C PHE A 32 -6.16 36.39 -31.08
N ALA A 33 -5.47 37.25 -31.83
CA ALA A 33 -4.03 37.40 -31.78
C ALA A 33 -3.61 37.93 -30.40
N LEU A 34 -2.69 37.22 -29.74
CA LEU A 34 -2.10 37.66 -28.47
C LEU A 34 -1.00 38.69 -28.75
N ASN A 35 -1.29 39.96 -28.47
CA ASN A 35 -0.29 41.02 -28.44
C ASN A 35 0.38 41.02 -27.05
N THR A 36 1.65 40.63 -26.98
CA THR A 36 2.42 40.60 -25.73
C THR A 36 3.01 41.99 -25.44
N LYS A 37 2.49 42.66 -24.40
CA LYS A 37 3.23 43.72 -23.71
C LYS A 37 3.51 43.26 -22.28
N SER A 38 4.78 43.06 -21.97
CA SER A 38 5.27 42.71 -20.63
C SER A 38 5.22 43.94 -19.72
N SER A 39 4.54 43.81 -18.58
CA SER A 39 4.64 44.75 -17.45
C SER A 39 5.21 44.00 -16.24
N PRO A 40 6.16 44.55 -15.47
CA PRO A 40 6.80 43.83 -14.38
C PRO A 40 5.90 43.84 -13.14
N SER A 41 5.36 42.66 -12.78
CA SER A 41 4.65 42.48 -11.51
C SER A 41 5.65 42.20 -10.38
N LYS A 42 5.55 43.00 -9.31
CA LYS A 42 6.35 42.86 -8.09
C LYS A 42 6.01 41.53 -7.41
N PHE A 43 6.94 40.57 -7.42
CA PHE A 43 6.84 39.35 -6.62
C PHE A 43 6.90 39.73 -5.13
N SER A 44 5.78 39.60 -4.44
CA SER A 44 5.69 39.87 -3.01
C SER A 44 6.24 38.70 -2.19
N ASN A 45 6.75 39.04 -1.00
CA ASN A 45 7.51 38.24 -0.03
C ASN A 45 6.80 36.98 0.55
N GLY A 46 5.81 36.39 -0.14
CA GLY A 46 5.01 35.26 0.35
C GLY A 46 5.75 33.92 0.43
N LEU A 47 6.81 33.71 -0.37
CA LEU A 47 7.55 32.43 -0.36
C LEU A 47 8.37 32.22 0.92
N ARG A 48 8.90 33.28 1.55
CA ARG A 48 9.71 33.16 2.78
C ARG A 48 8.88 32.77 4.00
N ALA A 49 7.57 33.08 4.02
CA ALA A 49 6.70 32.77 5.16
C ALA A 49 6.34 31.28 5.24
N ARG A 50 6.32 30.56 4.12
CA ARG A 50 5.96 29.13 4.08
C ARG A 50 7.06 28.21 4.63
N ALA A 51 8.33 28.56 4.40
CA ALA A 51 9.46 27.77 4.89
C ALA A 51 9.59 27.81 6.43
N LYS A 52 9.23 28.93 7.08
CA LYS A 52 9.36 29.09 8.54
C LYS A 52 8.26 28.40 9.35
N ALA A 53 7.06 28.23 8.80
CA ALA A 53 5.94 27.64 9.54
C ALA A 53 6.11 26.13 9.82
N SER A 54 6.97 25.44 9.07
CA SER A 54 7.27 24.02 9.31
C SER A 54 8.41 23.78 10.30
N LEU A 55 9.12 24.83 10.73
CA LEU A 55 10.30 24.73 11.60
C LEU A 55 10.01 25.03 13.08
N ASN A 56 8.78 25.48 13.41
CA ASN A 56 8.40 25.94 14.74
C ASN A 56 7.27 25.10 15.38
N ALA A 57 7.22 23.80 15.09
CA ALA A 57 6.48 22.88 15.94
C ALA A 57 7.49 22.31 16.94
N ASP A 58 7.23 22.47 18.23
CA ASP A 58 7.96 21.91 19.37
C ASP A 58 8.39 20.45 19.06
N GLN A 59 9.66 20.26 18.65
CA GLN A 59 10.15 19.02 18.04
C GLN A 59 10.48 17.99 19.12
N LYS A 60 9.47 17.38 19.73
CA LYS A 60 9.63 15.98 20.12
C LYS A 60 9.66 15.21 18.80
N ALA A 61 10.87 14.89 18.32
CA ALA A 61 11.07 14.16 17.07
C ALA A 61 10.10 12.97 17.08
N ILE A 62 9.21 12.91 16.09
CA ILE A 62 8.29 11.78 15.96
C ILE A 62 9.18 10.56 15.66
N GLN A 63 9.27 9.65 16.61
CA GLN A 63 10.08 8.43 16.46
C GLN A 63 9.23 7.30 15.89
N ILE A 64 9.90 6.35 15.23
CA ILE A 64 9.26 5.10 14.82
C ILE A 64 9.00 4.27 16.09
N PRO A 65 7.76 3.82 16.34
CA PRO A 65 7.48 2.90 17.43
C PRO A 65 8.31 1.62 17.28
N ARG A 66 8.81 1.08 18.39
CA ARG A 66 9.66 -0.12 18.40
C ARG A 66 8.88 -1.44 18.59
N GLN A 67 7.55 -1.34 18.70
CA GLN A 67 6.66 -2.47 18.94
C GLN A 67 5.41 -2.35 18.07
N TRP A 68 4.95 -3.48 17.52
CA TRP A 68 3.60 -3.61 16.97
C TRP A 68 2.60 -3.82 18.10
N TYR A 69 1.37 -3.36 17.88
CA TYR A 69 0.28 -3.47 18.84
C TYR A 69 -0.73 -4.52 18.38
N ASN A 70 -1.02 -5.50 19.24
CA ASN A 70 -2.01 -6.54 18.99
C ASN A 70 -3.35 -6.14 19.60
N LEU A 71 -4.33 -5.82 18.75
CA LEU A 71 -5.66 -5.45 19.21
C LEU A 71 -6.38 -6.60 19.92
N VAL A 72 -6.12 -7.85 19.55
CA VAL A 72 -6.83 -9.03 20.07
C VAL A 72 -6.65 -9.20 21.57
N SER A 73 -5.54 -8.72 22.14
CA SER A 73 -5.29 -8.79 23.60
C SER A 73 -6.29 -7.98 24.42
N ASP A 74 -6.84 -6.91 23.84
CA ASP A 74 -7.72 -5.95 24.51
C ASP A 74 -9.20 -6.15 24.13
N LEU A 75 -9.53 -7.08 23.23
CA LEU A 75 -10.90 -7.33 22.82
C LEU A 75 -11.71 -8.03 23.94
N PRO A 76 -12.92 -7.55 24.27
CA PRO A 76 -13.75 -8.16 25.31
C PRO A 76 -14.26 -9.55 24.91
N VAL A 77 -14.45 -9.78 23.61
CA VAL A 77 -14.79 -11.08 23.02
C VAL A 77 -13.74 -11.36 21.95
N LYS A 78 -13.03 -12.48 22.11
CA LYS A 78 -12.01 -12.89 21.14
C LYS A 78 -12.66 -13.30 19.82
N PRO A 79 -12.01 -13.02 18.67
CA PRO A 79 -12.48 -13.55 17.40
C PRO A 79 -12.51 -15.08 17.45
N PRO A 80 -13.48 -15.72 16.78
CA PRO A 80 -13.49 -17.18 16.69
C PRO A 80 -12.22 -17.66 15.98
N PRO A 81 -11.69 -18.84 16.35
CA PRO A 81 -10.51 -19.38 15.70
C PRO A 81 -10.81 -19.69 14.23
N ALA A 82 -9.79 -19.59 13.39
CA ALA A 82 -9.86 -20.10 12.03
C ALA A 82 -10.16 -21.61 12.07
N LEU A 83 -11.01 -22.08 11.15
CA LEU A 83 -11.37 -23.49 11.06
C LEU A 83 -10.62 -24.13 9.89
N ASN A 84 -10.13 -25.35 10.10
CA ASN A 84 -9.52 -26.13 9.06
C ASN A 84 -10.60 -26.54 8.03
N PRO A 85 -10.41 -26.29 6.73
CA PRO A 85 -11.44 -26.49 5.72
C PRO A 85 -11.81 -27.97 5.51
N LYS A 86 -10.99 -28.92 5.99
CA LYS A 86 -11.27 -30.36 5.88
C LYS A 86 -11.95 -30.91 7.13
N THR A 87 -11.46 -30.55 8.31
CA THR A 87 -11.95 -31.11 9.58
C THR A 87 -13.05 -30.27 10.22
N HIS A 88 -13.17 -29.00 9.84
CA HIS A 88 -14.02 -27.99 10.48
C HIS A 88 -13.71 -27.77 11.97
N GLU A 89 -12.54 -28.21 12.42
CA GLU A 89 -12.01 -27.97 13.77
C GLU A 89 -11.09 -26.75 13.76
N PRO A 90 -10.81 -26.11 14.92
CA PRO A 90 -9.85 -25.03 15.01
C PRO A 90 -8.48 -25.41 14.42
N VAL A 91 -7.94 -24.53 13.58
CA VAL A 91 -6.64 -24.68 12.93
C VAL A 91 -5.54 -24.78 13.98
N LYS A 92 -4.66 -25.77 13.82
CA LYS A 92 -3.47 -25.92 14.66
C LYS A 92 -2.25 -25.30 13.97
N PRO A 93 -1.19 -24.91 14.71
CA PRO A 93 0.04 -24.40 14.11
C PRO A 93 0.62 -25.32 13.01
N GLU A 94 0.50 -26.64 13.18
CA GLU A 94 1.01 -27.62 12.21
C GLU A 94 0.26 -27.58 10.87
N ASP A 95 -1.01 -27.14 10.87
CA ASP A 95 -1.80 -26.97 9.66
C ASP A 95 -1.32 -25.76 8.83
N LEU A 96 -0.64 -24.80 9.46
CA LEU A 96 -0.13 -23.56 8.85
C LEU A 96 1.35 -23.63 8.46
N ALA A 97 2.12 -24.52 9.09
CA ALA A 97 3.56 -24.70 8.85
C ALA A 97 3.96 -24.90 7.36
N PRO A 98 3.12 -25.51 6.49
CA PRO A 98 3.43 -25.59 5.06
C PRO A 98 3.35 -24.25 4.31
N LEU A 99 2.67 -23.25 4.86
CA LEU A 99 2.35 -21.98 4.19
C LEU A 99 3.15 -20.81 4.77
N PHE A 100 3.38 -20.82 6.07
CA PHE A 100 3.97 -19.69 6.78
C PHE A 100 5.19 -20.11 7.60
N PRO A 101 6.19 -19.22 7.73
CA PRO A 101 7.27 -19.42 8.69
C PRO A 101 6.74 -19.45 10.13
N ASP A 102 7.45 -20.17 11.00
CA ASP A 102 7.07 -20.45 12.39
C ASP A 102 6.81 -19.16 13.16
N GLU A 103 7.60 -18.13 12.91
CA GLU A 103 7.49 -16.85 13.62
C GLU A 103 6.20 -16.09 13.25
N LEU A 104 5.76 -16.17 11.98
CA LEU A 104 4.48 -15.59 11.59
C LEU A 104 3.30 -16.36 12.19
N ILE A 105 3.41 -17.69 12.27
CA ILE A 105 2.40 -18.54 12.92
C ILE A 105 2.29 -18.21 14.42
N LYS A 106 3.42 -18.03 15.10
CA LYS A 106 3.44 -17.61 16.51
C LYS A 106 2.79 -16.25 16.71
N GLN A 107 3.05 -15.28 15.83
CA GLN A 107 2.44 -13.96 15.90
C GLN A 107 0.92 -14.02 15.73
N GLU A 108 0.43 -14.82 14.78
CA GLU A 108 -1.00 -15.04 14.57
C GLU A 108 -1.69 -15.67 15.80
N ALA A 109 -1.00 -16.60 16.48
CA ALA A 109 -1.51 -17.25 17.69
C ALA A 109 -1.28 -16.44 18.98
N SER A 110 -0.57 -15.29 18.91
CA SER A 110 -0.15 -14.55 20.10
C SER A 110 -1.29 -13.79 20.77
N ASN A 111 -1.26 -13.77 22.09
CA ASN A 111 -2.13 -12.93 22.93
C ASN A 111 -1.35 -11.80 23.62
N GLU A 112 -0.08 -11.63 23.27
CA GLU A 112 0.73 -10.54 23.78
C GLU A 112 0.25 -9.21 23.21
N LYS A 113 0.21 -8.18 24.05
CA LYS A 113 -0.29 -6.84 23.69
C LYS A 113 0.65 -6.09 22.76
N PHE A 114 1.94 -6.29 22.96
CA PHE A 114 3.00 -5.66 22.19
C PHE A 114 3.97 -6.74 21.71
N ILE A 115 4.36 -6.65 20.45
CA ILE A 115 5.35 -7.54 19.82
C ILE A 115 6.48 -6.65 19.35
N ASP A 116 7.71 -6.94 19.77
CA ASP A 116 8.88 -6.16 19.39
C ASP A 116 9.15 -6.23 17.88
N ILE A 117 9.51 -5.09 17.30
CA ILE A 117 9.90 -4.99 15.90
C ILE A 117 11.41 -5.29 15.83
N PRO A 118 11.86 -6.27 15.02
CA PRO A 118 13.28 -6.54 14.82
C PRO A 118 14.03 -5.30 14.34
N GLU A 119 15.29 -5.11 14.77
CA GLU A 119 16.09 -3.93 14.38
C GLU A 119 16.23 -3.82 12.86
N GLU A 120 16.44 -4.93 12.15
CA GLU A 120 16.57 -4.93 10.70
C GLU A 120 15.28 -4.45 10.00
N VAL A 121 14.13 -4.70 10.60
CA VAL A 121 12.84 -4.20 10.10
C VAL A 121 12.67 -2.71 10.42
N LEU A 122 13.13 -2.26 11.61
CA LEU A 122 13.15 -0.85 11.97
C LEU A 122 14.05 -0.04 11.02
N ASP A 123 15.25 -0.53 10.72
CA ASP A 123 16.21 0.09 9.78
C ASP A 123 15.57 0.29 8.40
N ILE A 124 14.84 -0.71 7.90
CA ILE A 124 14.12 -0.60 6.63
C ILE A 124 12.96 0.39 6.73
N TYR A 125 12.22 0.41 7.84
CA TYR A 125 11.14 1.38 8.04
C TYR A 125 11.64 2.82 8.01
N GLU A 126 12.88 3.12 8.39
CA GLU A 126 13.45 4.48 8.29
C GLU A 126 13.43 5.05 6.87
N LEU A 127 13.35 4.20 5.84
CA LEU A 127 13.24 4.63 4.45
C LEU A 127 11.97 5.46 4.15
N TRP A 128 10.87 5.25 4.89
CA TRP A 128 9.62 6.01 4.68
C TRP A 128 8.83 6.36 5.95
N ARG A 129 9.22 5.85 7.11
CA ARG A 129 8.55 6.10 8.39
C ARG A 129 9.37 7.07 9.25
N PRO A 130 8.72 7.89 10.09
CA PRO A 130 7.27 8.03 10.23
C PRO A 130 6.63 8.80 9.07
N THR A 131 5.46 8.33 8.64
CA THR A 131 4.67 9.00 7.60
C THR A 131 4.03 10.30 8.13
N PRO A 132 3.79 11.33 7.31
CA PRO A 132 3.26 12.60 7.79
C PRO A 132 1.77 12.51 8.18
N LEU A 133 1.38 13.21 9.24
CA LEU A 133 -0.01 13.47 9.60
C LEU A 133 -0.39 14.87 9.13
N ILE A 134 -1.24 14.97 8.11
CA ILE A 134 -1.51 16.23 7.43
C ILE A 134 -2.92 16.72 7.75
N ARG A 135 -3.04 18.01 8.10
CA ARG A 135 -4.33 18.67 8.30
C ARG A 135 -4.92 19.17 6.98
N ALA A 136 -6.11 18.71 6.64
CA ALA A 136 -6.80 19.02 5.39
C ALA A 136 -7.58 20.35 5.43
N LYS A 137 -6.92 21.47 5.73
CA LYS A 137 -7.58 22.80 5.89
C LYS A 137 -8.45 23.24 4.71
N ARG A 138 -8.07 22.88 3.49
CA ARG A 138 -8.87 23.19 2.28
C ARG A 138 -10.14 22.36 2.20
N LEU A 139 -10.09 21.11 2.65
CA LEU A 139 -11.25 20.24 2.74
C LEU A 139 -12.18 20.72 3.86
N GLU A 140 -11.63 21.08 5.02
CA GLU A 140 -12.38 21.70 6.12
C GLU A 140 -13.18 22.91 5.63
N LYS A 141 -12.53 23.83 4.88
CA LYS A 141 -13.17 25.01 4.30
C LYS A 141 -14.22 24.66 3.23
N LEU A 142 -13.98 23.65 2.39
CA LEU A 142 -14.91 23.25 1.35
C LEU A 142 -16.19 22.64 1.92
N LEU A 143 -16.07 21.90 3.03
CA LEU A 143 -17.19 21.26 3.72
C LEU A 143 -17.90 22.17 4.74
N ASP A 144 -17.39 23.40 4.95
CA ASP A 144 -17.84 24.34 5.98
C ASP A 144 -18.02 23.68 7.36
N THR A 145 -17.06 22.84 7.74
CA THR A 145 -17.13 22.06 8.98
C THR A 145 -16.27 22.66 10.09
N PRO A 146 -16.75 22.70 11.34
CA PRO A 146 -15.91 23.04 12.49
C PRO A 146 -14.95 21.89 12.84
N ALA A 147 -15.15 20.69 12.29
CA ALA A 147 -14.30 19.53 12.55
C ALA A 147 -12.90 19.74 11.97
N LYS A 148 -11.88 19.28 12.71
CA LYS A 148 -10.50 19.24 12.20
C LYS A 148 -10.29 17.91 11.49
N ILE A 149 -9.95 17.95 10.21
CA ILE A 149 -9.75 16.75 9.40
C ILE A 149 -8.25 16.52 9.23
N TYR A 150 -7.77 15.37 9.71
CA TYR A 150 -6.40 14.92 9.52
C TYR A 150 -6.39 13.61 8.74
N TYR A 151 -5.36 13.41 7.93
CA TYR A 151 -5.10 12.14 7.29
C TYR A 151 -3.65 11.73 7.51
N LYS A 152 -3.47 10.45 7.83
CA LYS A 152 -2.16 9.81 7.93
C LYS A 152 -1.75 9.38 6.52
N TYR A 153 -0.75 10.02 5.95
CA TYR A 153 -0.41 9.83 4.54
C TYR A 153 0.59 8.68 4.35
N GLU A 154 0.07 7.46 4.23
CA GLU A 154 0.86 6.24 3.99
C GLU A 154 1.35 6.09 2.54
N GLY A 155 1.05 7.05 1.67
CA GLY A 155 1.47 7.04 0.26
C GLY A 155 2.95 7.38 0.03
N VAL A 156 3.71 7.69 1.09
CA VAL A 156 5.15 8.02 1.01
C VAL A 156 6.06 6.79 0.91
N SER A 157 5.52 5.58 1.07
CA SER A 157 6.31 4.36 0.96
C SER A 157 6.73 4.09 -0.49
N PRO A 158 7.78 3.27 -0.72
CA PRO A 158 8.22 2.92 -2.08
C PRO A 158 7.13 2.32 -2.98
N ALA A 159 6.15 1.63 -2.39
CA ALA A 159 5.00 1.07 -3.11
C ALA A 159 3.76 2.00 -3.12
N GLY A 160 3.87 3.21 -2.58
CA GLY A 160 2.79 4.21 -2.56
C GLY A 160 1.59 3.84 -1.69
N SER A 161 1.76 2.97 -0.68
CA SER A 161 0.67 2.54 0.21
C SER A 161 1.19 2.04 1.58
N HIS A 162 0.30 1.63 2.48
CA HIS A 162 0.70 1.05 3.78
C HIS A 162 1.17 -0.42 3.68
N LYS A 163 1.05 -1.06 2.52
CA LYS A 163 1.31 -2.49 2.34
C LYS A 163 2.76 -2.91 2.62
N PRO A 164 3.81 -2.09 2.36
CA PRO A 164 5.18 -2.41 2.79
C PRO A 164 5.32 -2.60 4.30
N ASN A 165 4.44 -2.01 5.11
CA ASN A 165 4.49 -2.16 6.57
C ASN A 165 4.32 -3.63 7.01
N THR A 166 3.61 -4.48 6.25
CA THR A 166 3.54 -5.93 6.53
C THR A 166 4.39 -6.77 5.58
N ALA A 167 4.58 -6.34 4.33
CA ALA A 167 5.41 -7.09 3.38
C ALA A 167 6.87 -7.23 3.86
N VAL A 168 7.46 -6.17 4.41
CA VAL A 168 8.84 -6.19 4.91
C VAL A 168 9.04 -7.19 6.05
N PRO A 169 8.27 -7.15 7.17
CA PRO A 169 8.45 -8.14 8.23
C PRO A 169 8.13 -9.56 7.76
N GLN A 170 7.12 -9.77 6.90
CA GLN A 170 6.83 -11.11 6.39
C GLN A 170 8.00 -11.69 5.58
N VAL A 171 8.61 -10.89 4.70
CA VAL A 171 9.79 -11.33 3.94
C VAL A 171 10.99 -11.51 4.85
N PHE A 172 11.19 -10.64 5.85
CA PHE A 172 12.24 -10.79 6.85
C PHE A 172 12.17 -12.15 7.55
N TYR A 173 11.01 -12.54 8.09
CA TYR A 173 10.87 -13.82 8.78
C TYR A 173 11.02 -15.02 7.84
N ASN A 174 10.57 -14.91 6.58
CA ASN A 174 10.84 -15.92 5.56
C ASN A 174 12.35 -16.07 5.30
N ALA A 175 13.07 -14.94 5.19
CA ALA A 175 14.52 -14.94 4.99
C ALA A 175 15.25 -15.58 6.18
N GLN A 176 14.86 -15.25 7.41
CA GLN A 176 15.41 -15.84 8.64
C GLN A 176 15.18 -17.36 8.71
N GLN A 177 14.03 -17.85 8.25
CA GLN A 177 13.73 -19.28 8.17
C GLN A 177 14.42 -19.99 6.99
N GLY A 178 15.17 -19.25 6.16
CA GLY A 178 15.92 -19.81 5.03
C GLY A 178 15.11 -20.03 3.76
N ILE A 179 13.87 -19.50 3.69
CA ILE A 179 13.02 -19.54 2.49
C ILE A 179 13.70 -18.75 1.37
N LYS A 180 13.64 -19.29 0.15
CA LYS A 180 14.31 -18.71 -1.03
C LYS A 180 13.37 -17.98 -1.97
N ASN A 181 12.10 -18.36 -2.01
CA ASN A 181 11.10 -17.77 -2.88
C ASN A 181 9.80 -17.59 -2.11
N VAL A 182 9.13 -16.46 -2.33
CA VAL A 182 7.77 -16.21 -1.86
C VAL A 182 6.84 -16.03 -3.05
N VAL A 183 5.62 -16.53 -2.92
CA VAL A 183 4.58 -16.46 -3.94
C VAL A 183 3.36 -15.77 -3.36
N THR A 184 2.75 -14.85 -4.10
CA THR A 184 1.49 -14.22 -3.69
C THR A 184 0.67 -13.78 -4.88
N GLU A 185 -0.65 -13.78 -4.75
CA GLU A 185 -1.56 -13.18 -5.71
C GLU A 185 -1.56 -11.65 -5.62
N THR A 186 -1.91 -10.97 -6.72
CA THR A 186 -2.19 -9.54 -6.65
C THR A 186 -3.29 -9.13 -7.63
N GLY A 187 -4.15 -8.20 -7.20
CA GLY A 187 -5.14 -7.55 -8.05
C GLY A 187 -4.53 -6.32 -8.74
N ALA A 188 -4.82 -5.13 -8.22
CA ALA A 188 -4.31 -3.86 -8.75
C ALA A 188 -2.77 -3.68 -8.69
N GLY A 189 -2.02 -4.65 -8.16
CA GLY A 189 -0.55 -4.64 -8.15
C GLY A 189 0.09 -4.03 -6.91
N GLN A 190 -0.62 -3.24 -6.09
CA GLN A 190 0.00 -2.59 -4.92
C GLN A 190 0.63 -3.58 -3.91
N TRP A 191 -0.01 -4.73 -3.71
CA TRP A 191 0.53 -5.79 -2.83
C TRP A 191 1.74 -6.46 -3.46
N GLY A 192 1.64 -6.85 -4.73
CA GLY A 192 2.77 -7.40 -5.49
C GLY A 192 3.98 -6.47 -5.47
N SER A 193 3.80 -5.17 -5.73
CA SER A 193 4.89 -4.18 -5.66
C SER A 193 5.50 -4.06 -4.27
N SER A 194 4.71 -4.20 -3.21
CA SER A 194 5.20 -4.14 -1.83
C SER A 194 6.02 -5.38 -1.48
N LEU A 195 5.55 -6.57 -1.90
CA LEU A 195 6.26 -7.82 -1.67
C LEU A 195 7.55 -7.89 -2.50
N ALA A 196 7.50 -7.51 -3.79
CA ALA A 196 8.67 -7.44 -4.65
C ALA A 196 9.74 -6.48 -4.10
N PHE A 197 9.31 -5.31 -3.59
CA PHE A 197 10.21 -4.38 -2.90
C PHE A 197 10.87 -5.04 -1.68
N ALA A 198 10.09 -5.67 -0.79
CA ALA A 198 10.64 -6.35 0.38
C ALA A 198 11.60 -7.50 0.00
N CYS A 199 11.23 -8.34 -0.96
CA CYS A 199 12.08 -9.41 -1.49
C CYS A 199 13.42 -8.92 -2.02
N SER A 200 13.43 -7.76 -2.70
CA SER A 200 14.65 -7.16 -3.21
C SER A 200 15.64 -6.75 -2.10
N LEU A 201 15.14 -6.38 -0.91
CA LEU A 201 15.98 -6.01 0.23
C LEU A 201 16.62 -7.23 0.90
N PHE A 202 15.92 -8.37 0.90
CA PHE A 202 16.37 -9.59 1.60
C PHE A 202 16.92 -10.67 0.67
N GLY A 203 16.98 -10.42 -0.65
CA GLY A 203 17.53 -11.37 -1.62
C GLY A 203 16.66 -12.62 -1.84
N LEU A 204 15.34 -12.52 -1.65
CA LEU A 204 14.40 -13.60 -1.92
C LEU A 204 13.84 -13.46 -3.35
N GLY A 205 13.59 -14.58 -4.01
CA GLY A 205 12.79 -14.61 -5.24
C GLY A 205 11.33 -14.27 -4.94
N CYS A 206 10.66 -13.59 -5.87
CA CYS A 206 9.26 -13.18 -5.73
C CYS A 206 8.50 -13.57 -6.99
N GLU A 207 7.49 -14.42 -6.85
CA GLU A 207 6.57 -14.77 -7.93
C GLU A 207 5.20 -14.16 -7.64
N ILE A 208 4.70 -13.36 -8.57
CA ILE A 208 3.42 -12.66 -8.43
C ILE A 208 2.56 -13.01 -9.65
N PRO A 209 1.72 -14.05 -9.55
CA PRO A 209 0.76 -14.36 -10.61
C PRO A 209 -0.24 -13.22 -10.72
N THR A 210 -0.30 -12.56 -11.87
CA THR A 210 -1.38 -11.63 -12.19
C THR A 210 -2.60 -12.43 -12.60
N LEU A 211 -3.75 -12.09 -12.02
CA LEU A 211 -5.04 -12.61 -12.49
C LEU A 211 -5.32 -11.97 -13.86
N ASN A 212 -5.02 -12.71 -14.92
CA ASN A 212 -5.33 -12.35 -16.31
C ASN A 212 -6.66 -12.95 -16.73
#